data_AF-F4Y231-F1
#
_entry.id   AF-F4Y231-F1
#
_cell.length_a   1.000
_cell.length_b   1.000
_cell.length_c   1.000
_cell.angle_alpha   90.00
_cell.angle_beta   90.00
_cell.angle_gamma   90.00
#
_symmetry.space_group_name_H-M   'P 1'
#
loop_
_entity.id
_entity.type
_entity.pdbx_description
1 polymer ?
#
loop_
_entity_poly.entity_id
_entity_poly.type
_entity_poly.pdbx_seq_one_letter_code
_entity_poly.pdbx_strand_id
1 'polypeptide(L)'
;MLLVIDSSVVAKWLFVEPLTKQALAVRKHWELSRVDLIAPQLILAEVGNIIWKRQRVGLITEQEGNSLIAHLLALSLPTVETESILPRAYSLGAVFDRTVYDALYLALAEAMAAKFITADLRLYNAVSGNLPFIDYLGNY
;
A
#
# COMPACT_ATOMS: atom_id res chain seq x y z
N MET A 1 4.15 -16.71 1.44
CA MET A 1 3.92 -16.01 0.16
C MET A 1 4.13 -14.53 0.43
N LEU A 2 4.92 -13.85 -0.41
CA LEU A 2 5.23 -12.43 -0.22
C LEU A 2 4.21 -11.55 -0.94
N LEU A 3 3.67 -10.57 -0.23
CA LEU A 3 2.74 -9.56 -0.74
C LEU A 3 3.35 -8.16 -0.59
N VAL A 4 3.37 -7.42 -1.69
CA VAL A 4 3.45 -5.97 -1.66
C VAL A 4 2.07 -5.41 -1.37
N ILE A 5 1.98 -4.44 -0.47
CA ILE A 5 0.74 -3.69 -0.21
C ILE A 5 1.01 -2.20 -0.33
N ASP A 6 0.00 -1.44 -0.75
CA ASP A 6 0.09 0.02 -0.79
C ASP A 6 -0.63 0.70 0.38
N SER A 7 -0.46 2.02 0.45
CA SER A 7 -1.10 2.88 1.44
C SER A 7 -2.63 2.79 1.40
N SER A 8 -3.23 2.42 0.26
CA SER A 8 -4.68 2.26 0.12
C SER A 8 -5.23 1.02 0.86
N VAL A 9 -4.41 -0.03 1.01
CA VAL A 9 -4.71 -1.20 1.87
C VAL A 9 -4.55 -0.83 3.34
N VAL A 10 -3.41 -0.20 3.71
CA VAL A 10 -3.12 0.17 5.10
C VAL A 10 -4.14 1.18 5.64
N ALA A 11 -4.59 2.13 4.83
CA ALA A 11 -5.64 3.07 5.21
C ALA A 11 -6.91 2.36 5.70
N LYS A 12 -7.27 1.21 5.12
CA LYS A 12 -8.45 0.43 5.50
C LYS A 12 -8.25 -0.39 6.77
N TRP A 13 -7.03 -0.47 7.32
CA TRP A 13 -6.79 -0.97 8.67
C TRP A 13 -7.05 0.10 9.74
N LEU A 14 -6.92 1.38 9.35
CA LEU A 14 -7.05 2.53 10.25
C LEU A 14 -8.45 3.12 10.22
N PHE A 15 -9.16 3.00 9.10
CA PHE A 15 -10.47 3.61 8.88
C PHE A 15 -11.46 2.59 8.31
N VAL A 16 -12.73 2.71 8.72
CA VAL A 16 -13.82 1.87 8.20
C VAL A 16 -14.30 2.44 6.87
N GLU A 17 -14.01 1.73 5.78
CA GLU A 17 -14.26 2.12 4.39
C GLU A 17 -14.66 0.89 3.56
N PRO A 18 -15.14 1.08 2.31
CA PRO A 18 -15.27 -0.04 1.38
C PRO A 18 -13.98 -0.87 1.33
N LEU A 19 -14.11 -2.19 1.32
CA LEU A 19 -13.02 -3.18 1.39
C LEU A 19 -12.28 -3.31 2.73
N THR A 20 -12.75 -2.71 3.83
CA THR A 20 -12.16 -2.92 5.16
C THR A 20 -12.11 -4.40 5.56
N LYS A 21 -13.13 -5.20 5.22
CA LYS A 21 -13.13 -6.64 5.55
C LYS A 21 -11.95 -7.38 4.90
N GLN A 22 -11.71 -7.11 3.62
CA GLN A 22 -10.61 -7.69 2.85
C GLN A 22 -9.26 -7.19 3.37
N ALA A 23 -9.12 -5.89 3.62
CA ALA A 23 -7.88 -5.33 4.18
C ALA A 23 -7.55 -5.95 5.54
N LEU A 24 -8.54 -6.12 6.42
CA LEU A 24 -8.36 -6.79 7.71
C LEU A 24 -8.04 -8.28 7.56
N ALA A 25 -8.54 -8.95 6.52
CA ALA A 25 -8.16 -10.32 6.21
C ALA A 25 -6.67 -10.42 5.81
N VAL A 26 -6.17 -9.50 4.98
CA VAL A 26 -4.73 -9.41 4.65
C VAL A 26 -3.90 -9.24 5.91
N ARG A 27 -4.28 -8.28 6.77
CA ARG A 27 -3.58 -8.04 8.05
C ARG A 27 -3.59 -9.27 8.96
N LYS A 28 -4.75 -9.92 9.10
CA LYS A 28 -4.89 -11.14 9.90
C LYS A 28 -4.01 -12.27 9.37
N HIS A 29 -3.94 -12.44 8.05
CA HIS A 29 -3.07 -13.46 7.45
C HIS A 29 -1.60 -13.17 7.68
N TRP A 30 -1.19 -11.90 7.70
CA TRP A 30 0.16 -11.50 8.08
C TRP A 30 0.45 -11.77 9.56
N GLU A 31 -0.44 -11.36 10.47
CA GLU A 31 -0.32 -11.61 11.91
C GLU A 31 -0.26 -13.11 12.26
N LEU A 32 -0.85 -13.96 11.42
CA LEU A 32 -0.83 -15.42 11.54
C LEU A 32 0.31 -16.09 10.75
N SER A 33 1.28 -15.32 10.24
CA SER A 33 2.40 -15.80 9.41
C SER A 33 1.98 -16.64 8.19
N ARG A 34 0.77 -16.41 7.65
CA ARG A 34 0.28 -17.08 6.44
C ARG A 34 0.77 -16.39 5.17
N VAL A 35 1.01 -15.09 5.27
CA VAL A 35 1.63 -14.26 4.23
C VAL A 35 2.66 -13.35 4.87
N ASP A 36 3.66 -12.96 4.09
CA ASP A 36 4.64 -11.95 4.46
C ASP A 36 4.26 -10.64 3.74
N LEU A 37 4.42 -9.51 4.41
CA LEU A 37 4.15 -8.19 3.82
C LEU A 37 5.45 -7.41 3.62
N ILE A 38 5.51 -6.64 2.54
CA ILE A 38 6.58 -5.70 2.26
C ILE A 38 6.02 -4.47 1.52
N ALA A 39 6.66 -3.32 1.65
CA ALA A 39 6.28 -2.11 0.92
C ALA A 39 7.49 -1.19 0.67
N PRO A 40 7.43 -0.28 -0.31
CA PRO A 40 8.36 0.84 -0.36
C PRO A 40 8.23 1.69 0.91
N GLN A 41 9.34 2.22 1.43
CA GLN A 41 9.31 3.09 2.62
C GLN A 41 8.40 4.33 2.44
N LEU A 42 8.14 4.72 1.20
CA LEU A 42 7.14 5.72 0.81
C LEU A 42 5.77 5.51 1.46
N ILE A 43 5.37 4.27 1.75
CA ILE A 43 4.08 3.95 2.36
C ILE A 43 3.83 4.72 3.66
N LEU A 44 4.88 4.97 4.45
CA LEU A 44 4.77 5.70 5.72
C LEU A 44 4.33 7.15 5.49
N ALA A 45 4.94 7.82 4.50
CA ALA A 45 4.59 9.19 4.15
C ALA A 45 3.20 9.26 3.51
N GLU A 46 2.82 8.29 2.69
CA GLU A 46 1.49 8.24 2.09
C GLU A 46 0.38 8.02 3.11
N VAL A 47 0.54 7.08 4.04
CA VAL A 47 -0.44 6.86 5.12
C VAL A 47 -0.49 8.08 6.03
N GLY A 48 0.65 8.71 6.33
CA GLY A 48 0.68 9.98 7.07
C GLY A 48 -0.10 11.09 6.38
N ASN A 49 0.06 11.25 5.06
CA ASN A 49 -0.70 12.20 4.25
C ASN A 49 -2.21 11.89 4.24
N ILE A 50 -2.58 10.60 4.25
CA ILE A 50 -3.98 10.17 4.36
C ILE A 50 -4.58 10.58 5.72
N ILE A 51 -3.86 10.36 6.82
CA ILE A 51 -4.27 10.79 8.17
C ILE A 51 -4.42 12.31 8.23
N TRP A 52 -3.41 13.06 7.77
CA TRP A 52 -3.43 14.52 7.72
C TRP A 52 -4.60 15.06 6.91
N LYS A 53 -4.89 14.48 5.74
CA LYS A 53 -6.04 14.89 4.91
C LYS A 53 -7.36 14.75 5.68
N ARG A 54 -7.55 13.67 6.44
CA ARG A 54 -8.76 13.47 7.27
C ARG A 54 -8.85 14.47 8.41
N GLN A 55 -7.75 14.76 9.09
CA GLN A 55 -7.70 15.81 10.11
C GLN A 55 -8.06 17.18 9.52
N ARG A 56 -7.47 17.51 8.36
CA ARG A 56 -7.69 18.80 7.69
C ARG A 56 -9.16 19.05 7.33
N VAL A 57 -9.93 18.01 7.04
CA VAL A 57 -11.37 18.11 6.74
C VAL A 57 -12.25 17.89 7.98
N GLY A 58 -11.67 17.82 9.18
CA GLY A 58 -12.41 17.70 10.44
C GLY A 58 -13.00 16.31 10.72
N LEU A 59 -12.56 15.26 10.02
CA LEU A 59 -13.03 13.89 10.26
C LEU A 59 -12.38 13.22 11.48
N ILE A 60 -11.22 13.72 11.90
CA ILE A 60 -10.51 13.30 13.11
C ILE A 60 -9.86 14.53 13.75
N THR A 61 -9.64 14.46 15.05
CA THR A 61 -8.86 15.42 15.83
C THR A 61 -7.36 15.24 15.61
N GLU A 62 -6.58 16.24 16.00
CA GLU A 62 -5.11 16.13 16.01
C GLU A 62 -4.62 14.99 16.93
N GLN A 63 -5.27 14.81 18.08
CA GLN A 63 -4.94 13.75 19.03
C GLN A 63 -5.16 12.36 18.42
N GLU A 64 -6.31 12.14 17.78
CA GLU A 64 -6.59 10.90 17.05
C GLU A 64 -5.59 10.67 15.91
N GLY A 65 -5.23 11.72 15.16
CA GLY A 65 -4.20 11.67 14.12
C GLY A 65 -2.85 11.21 14.67
N ASN A 66 -2.38 11.79 15.77
CA ASN A 66 -1.14 11.40 16.44
C ASN A 66 -1.17 9.95 16.94
N SER A 67 -2.30 9.51 17.50
CA SER A 67 -2.49 8.10 17.91
C SER A 67 -2.41 7.13 16.72
N LEU A 68 -3.00 7.49 15.57
CA LEU A 68 -2.92 6.67 14.35
C LEU A 68 -1.50 6.60 13.78
N ILE A 69 -0.74 7.70 13.83
CA ILE A 69 0.68 7.70 13.44
C ILE A 69 1.50 6.79 14.36
N ALA A 70 1.31 6.91 15.68
CA ALA A 70 1.99 6.04 16.63
C ALA A 70 1.65 4.55 16.39
N HIS A 71 0.38 4.24 16.10
CA HIS A 71 -0.04 2.88 15.74
C HIS A 71 0.64 2.41 14.44
N LEU A 72 0.63 3.22 13.37
CA LEU A 72 1.29 2.87 12.11
C LEU A 72 2.76 2.50 12.32
N LEU A 73 3.50 3.30 13.11
CA LEU A 73 4.92 3.04 13.39
C LEU A 73 5.10 1.77 14.24
N ALA A 74 4.21 1.53 15.20
CA ALA A 74 4.24 0.33 16.03
C ALA A 74 3.99 -0.97 15.23
N LEU A 75 3.30 -0.91 14.08
CA LEU A 75 3.11 -2.07 13.21
C LEU A 75 4.46 -2.63 12.69
N SER A 76 5.51 -1.81 12.62
CA SER A 76 6.84 -2.24 12.15
C SER A 76 6.78 -2.95 10.78
N LEU A 77 5.99 -2.39 9.85
CA LEU A 77 5.82 -2.97 8.51
C LEU A 77 7.20 -3.11 7.83
N PRO A 78 7.56 -4.29 7.30
CA PRO A 78 8.80 -4.45 6.55
C PRO A 78 8.80 -3.53 5.33
N THR A 79 9.85 -2.73 5.18
CA THR A 79 9.97 -1.77 4.08
C THR A 79 11.30 -1.86 3.35
N VAL A 80 11.30 -1.39 2.11
CA VAL A 80 12.49 -1.27 1.25
C VAL A 80 12.73 0.20 0.91
N GLU A 81 14.00 0.59 0.94
CA GLU A 81 14.46 1.94 0.59
C GLU A 81 14.10 2.28 -0.86
N THR A 82 13.46 3.44 -1.05
CA THR A 82 12.94 3.89 -2.34
C THR A 82 14.03 3.97 -3.41
N GLU A 83 15.23 4.40 -3.03
CA GLU A 83 16.38 4.57 -3.93
C GLU A 83 16.72 3.30 -4.70
N SER A 84 16.59 2.13 -4.05
CA SER A 84 16.94 0.83 -4.62
C SER A 84 16.02 0.40 -5.78
N ILE A 85 14.79 0.91 -5.82
CA ILE A 85 13.75 0.53 -6.78
C ILE A 85 13.34 1.69 -7.69
N LEU A 86 13.80 2.92 -7.42
CA LEU A 86 13.40 4.13 -8.13
C LEU A 86 13.67 4.09 -9.64
N PRO A 87 14.83 3.63 -10.15
CA PRO A 87 15.06 3.60 -11.61
C PRO A 87 14.04 2.71 -12.34
N ARG A 88 13.67 1.60 -11.71
CA ARG A 88 12.67 0.69 -12.27
C ARG A 88 11.27 1.27 -12.16
N ALA A 89 10.93 1.89 -11.03
CA ALA A 89 9.65 2.58 -10.85
C ALA A 89 9.45 3.69 -11.89
N TYR A 90 10.48 4.48 -12.18
CA TYR A 90 10.42 5.49 -13.24
C TYR A 90 10.10 4.88 -14.61
N SER A 91 10.78 3.77 -14.94
CA SER A 91 10.56 3.06 -16.21
C SER A 91 9.13 2.51 -16.31
N LEU A 92 8.61 1.90 -15.25
CA LEU A 92 7.25 1.39 -15.19
C LEU A 92 6.21 2.51 -15.26
N GLY A 93 6.45 3.62 -14.56
CA GLY A 93 5.58 4.80 -14.61
C GLY A 93 5.47 5.36 -16.02
N ALA A 94 6.58 5.43 -16.76
CA ALA A 94 6.57 5.87 -18.16
C ALA A 94 5.83 4.88 -19.09
N VAL A 95 6.00 3.57 -18.89
CA VAL A 95 5.35 2.54 -19.71
C VAL A 95 3.84 2.48 -19.50
N PHE A 96 3.39 2.61 -18.25
CA PHE A 96 1.98 2.46 -17.88
C PHE A 96 1.26 3.79 -17.64
N ASP A 97 1.91 4.92 -17.95
CA ASP A 97 1.42 6.28 -17.68
C ASP A 97 0.95 6.45 -16.23
N ARG A 98 1.70 5.91 -15.25
CA ARG A 98 1.37 5.98 -13.82
C ARG A 98 2.35 6.88 -13.08
N THR A 99 1.90 7.39 -11.93
CA THR A 99 2.78 8.19 -11.08
C THR A 99 3.95 7.32 -10.60
N VAL A 100 5.11 7.95 -10.37
CA VAL A 100 6.26 7.24 -9.79
C VAL A 100 5.90 6.62 -8.44
N TYR A 101 5.00 7.24 -7.68
CA TYR A 101 4.51 6.71 -6.41
C TYR A 101 3.81 5.35 -6.57
N ASP A 102 2.83 5.26 -7.48
CA ASP A 102 2.17 3.99 -7.80
C ASP A 102 3.18 2.96 -8.34
N ALA A 103 4.08 3.41 -9.20
CA ALA A 103 5.06 2.55 -9.84
C ALA A 103 6.15 2.02 -8.89
N LEU A 104 6.36 2.62 -7.72
CA LEU A 104 7.27 2.09 -6.70
C LEU A 104 6.76 0.77 -6.13
N TYR A 105 5.45 0.64 -5.92
CA TYR A 105 4.85 -0.63 -5.49
C TYR A 105 4.97 -1.70 -6.59
N LEU A 106 4.76 -1.32 -7.86
CA LEU A 106 4.94 -2.21 -9.00
C LEU A 106 6.39 -2.70 -9.12
N ALA A 107 7.35 -1.78 -9.03
CA ALA A 107 8.77 -2.07 -9.12
C ALA A 107 9.23 -3.00 -8.00
N LEU A 108 8.75 -2.77 -6.77
CA LEU A 108 9.07 -3.63 -5.65
C LEU A 108 8.49 -5.04 -5.84
N ALA A 109 7.24 -5.13 -6.29
CA ALA A 109 6.59 -6.42 -6.51
C ALA A 109 7.31 -7.24 -7.59
N GLU A 110 7.71 -6.58 -8.67
CA GLU A 110 8.50 -7.21 -9.73
C GLU A 110 9.88 -7.66 -9.23
N ALA A 111 10.61 -6.80 -8.53
CA ALA A 111 11.95 -7.09 -8.01
C ALA A 111 11.97 -8.26 -7.01
N MET A 112 10.91 -8.42 -6.23
CA MET A 112 10.79 -9.45 -5.21
C MET A 112 10.03 -10.71 -5.68
N ALA A 113 9.62 -10.75 -6.95
CA ALA A 113 8.70 -11.76 -7.49
C ALA A 113 7.47 -11.97 -6.59
N ALA A 114 6.96 -10.89 -6.02
CA ALA A 114 5.87 -10.85 -5.06
C ALA A 114 4.53 -10.49 -5.74
N LYS A 115 3.42 -10.88 -5.13
CA LYS A 115 2.10 -10.38 -5.54
C LYS A 115 1.91 -8.97 -5.00
N PHE A 116 1.26 -8.08 -5.75
CA PHE A 116 0.92 -6.74 -5.31
C PHE A 116 -0.59 -6.61 -5.10
N ILE A 117 -1.02 -6.31 -3.87
CA ILE A 117 -2.43 -6.06 -3.54
C ILE A 117 -2.65 -4.55 -3.40
N THR A 118 -3.59 -4.01 -4.19
CA THR A 118 -4.00 -2.60 -4.13
C THR A 118 -5.52 -2.47 -3.97
N ALA A 119 -5.97 -1.47 -3.23
CA ALA A 119 -7.37 -1.05 -3.23
C ALA A 119 -7.66 0.07 -4.25
N ASP A 120 -6.66 0.52 -5.02
CA ASP A 120 -6.82 1.44 -6.14
C ASP A 120 -7.26 0.66 -7.39
N LEU A 121 -8.56 0.66 -7.65
CA LEU A 121 -9.14 0.02 -8.81
C LEU A 121 -8.67 0.66 -10.14
N ARG A 122 -8.33 1.96 -10.14
CA ARG A 122 -7.84 2.64 -11.34
C ARG A 122 -6.43 2.17 -11.68
N LEU A 123 -5.55 2.06 -10.68
CA LEU A 123 -4.22 1.48 -10.85
C LEU A 123 -4.31 0.03 -11.34
N TYR A 124 -5.11 -0.79 -10.67
CA TYR A 124 -5.33 -2.18 -11.06
C TYR A 124 -5.77 -2.31 -12.52
N ASN A 125 -6.82 -1.59 -12.92
CA ASN A 125 -7.35 -1.63 -14.29
C ASN A 125 -6.35 -1.15 -15.34
N ALA A 126 -5.47 -0.21 -15.00
CA ALA A 126 -4.49 0.33 -15.92
C ALA A 126 -3.37 -0.67 -16.26
N VAL A 127 -3.04 -1.60 -15.35
CA VAL A 127 -1.82 -2.43 -15.48
C VAL A 127 -2.05 -3.94 -15.41
N SER A 128 -3.23 -4.40 -14.95
CA SER A 128 -3.51 -5.84 -14.75
C SER A 128 -3.46 -6.68 -16.02
N GLY A 129 -3.69 -6.07 -17.19
CA GLY A 129 -3.53 -6.75 -18.49
C GLY A 129 -2.08 -7.09 -18.85
N ASN A 130 -1.10 -6.42 -18.23
CA ASN A 130 0.31 -6.58 -18.53
C ASN A 130 1.13 -7.11 -17.34
N LEU A 131 0.66 -6.87 -16.11
CA LEU A 131 1.36 -7.23 -14.88
C LEU A 131 0.57 -8.30 -14.12
N PRO A 132 0.85 -9.61 -14.32
CA PRO A 132 0.06 -10.71 -13.73
C PRO A 132 0.26 -10.84 -12.20
N PHE A 133 1.18 -10.08 -11.63
CA PHE A 133 1.43 -10.08 -10.19
C PHE A 133 0.54 -9.10 -9.43
N ILE A 134 -0.16 -8.17 -10.09
CA ILE A 134 -1.09 -7.27 -9.41
C ILE A 134 -2.45 -7.94 -9.21
N ASP A 135 -3.06 -7.68 -8.05
CA ASP A 135 -4.41 -8.10 -7.73
C ASP A 135 -5.17 -6.98 -7.03
N TYR A 136 -6.48 -6.96 -7.24
CA TYR A 136 -7.36 -6.01 -6.59
C TYR A 136 -7.75 -6.54 -5.21
N LEU A 137 -7.69 -5.69 -4.19
CA LEU A 137 -8.07 -6.05 -2.82
C LEU A 137 -9.51 -6.62 -2.75
N GLY A 138 -10.40 -6.22 -3.66
CA GLY A 138 -11.76 -6.79 -3.72
C GLY A 138 -11.83 -8.29 -4.04
N ASN A 139 -10.75 -8.88 -4.58
CA ASN A 139 -10.65 -10.31 -4.88
C ASN A 139 -10.04 -11.13 -3.74
N TYR A 140 -9.61 -10.47 -2.65
CA TYR A 140 -8.99 -11.10 -1.48
C TYR A 140 -10.04 -11.65 -0.50
#